data_AF-A0A089M8G5-F1
#
_entry.id   AF-A0A089M8G5-F1
#
_cell.length_a   1.000
_cell.length_b   1.000
_cell.length_c   1.000
_cell.angle_alpha   90.00
_cell.angle_beta   90.00
_cell.angle_gamma   90.00
#
_symmetry.space_group_name_H-M   'P 1'
#
loop_
_entity.id
_entity.type
_entity.pdbx_description
1 polymer ?
#
loop_
_entity_poly.entity_id
_entity_poly.type
_entity_poly.pdbx_seq_one_letter_code
_entity_poly.pdbx_strand_id
1 'polypeptide(L)'
;MELAVQQLKDWLNSEAGQTVVITKQELDDVDTVHFSLESVDYRGAEEVIDDYLGDALILRGSGNTLNGDGELVPLPQPSYEIAVSGLQLHSAEADRAELQTDRAKYTLSFGQA
;
A
#
# COMPACT_ATOMS: atom_id res chain seq x y z
N MET A 1 7.94 -15.56 0.35
CA MET A 1 7.68 -14.25 -0.27
C MET A 1 7.90 -14.35 -1.78
N GLU A 2 6.90 -13.98 -2.59
CA GLU A 2 6.97 -14.00 -4.06
C GLU A 2 7.83 -12.85 -4.60
N LEU A 3 8.40 -13.02 -5.81
CA LEU A 3 9.31 -12.04 -6.42
C LEU A 3 8.67 -10.67 -6.64
N ALA A 4 7.38 -10.62 -6.99
CA ALA A 4 6.66 -9.36 -7.20
C ALA A 4 6.47 -8.59 -5.89
N VAL A 5 6.16 -9.30 -4.79
CA VAL A 5 6.06 -8.72 -3.44
C VAL A 5 7.40 -8.17 -2.98
N GLN A 6 8.48 -8.92 -3.24
CA GLN A 6 9.83 -8.45 -2.91
C GLN A 6 10.19 -7.18 -3.67
N GLN A 7 9.96 -7.16 -4.99
CA GLN A 7 10.24 -5.98 -5.82
C GLN A 7 9.47 -4.75 -5.35
N LEU A 8 8.17 -4.90 -5.05
CA LEU A 8 7.36 -3.81 -4.53
C LEU A 8 7.87 -3.32 -3.18
N LYS A 9 8.25 -4.24 -2.29
CA LYS A 9 8.83 -3.91 -0.98
C LYS A 9 10.14 -3.14 -1.11
N ASP A 10 11.06 -3.59 -1.97
CA ASP A 10 12.34 -2.92 -2.21
C ASP A 10 12.12 -1.52 -2.82
N TRP A 11 11.19 -1.40 -3.78
CA TRP A 11 10.83 -0.12 -4.38
C TRP A 11 10.29 0.88 -3.34
N LEU A 12 9.33 0.46 -2.50
CA LEU A 12 8.81 1.30 -1.42
C LEU A 12 9.89 1.68 -0.39
N ASN A 13 10.79 0.76 -0.04
CA ASN A 13 11.87 1.06 0.91
C ASN A 13 12.93 2.01 0.33
N SER A 14 13.15 2.01 -0.99
CA SER A 14 14.07 2.94 -1.65
C SER A 14 13.64 4.40 -1.46
N GLU A 15 12.33 4.65 -1.44
CA GLU A 15 11.73 5.98 -1.26
C GLU A 15 11.20 6.21 0.17
N ALA A 16 11.65 5.41 1.14
CA ALA A 16 11.30 5.59 2.55
C ALA A 16 11.71 7.00 3.05
N GLY A 17 10.84 7.60 3.87
CA GLY A 17 10.93 8.99 4.32
C GLY A 17 10.19 9.99 3.44
N GLN A 18 9.63 9.55 2.30
CA GLN A 18 8.79 10.39 1.44
C GLN A 18 7.29 10.12 1.66
N THR A 19 6.44 11.00 1.13
CA THR A 19 4.99 10.75 1.07
C THR A 19 4.65 9.96 -0.19
N VAL A 20 4.04 8.80 0.00
CA VAL A 20 3.44 7.99 -1.07
C VAL A 20 1.96 8.33 -1.15
N VAL A 21 1.48 8.56 -2.37
CA VAL A 21 0.06 8.63 -2.68
C VAL A 21 -0.38 7.24 -3.11
N ILE A 22 -1.31 6.65 -2.36
CA ILE A 22 -1.84 5.31 -2.57
C ILE A 22 -3.26 5.45 -3.09
N THR A 23 -3.47 5.16 -4.37
CA THR A 23 -4.81 5.07 -4.95
C THR A 23 -5.21 3.59 -5.00
N LYS A 24 -6.25 3.23 -4.26
CA LYS A 24 -6.83 1.89 -4.24
C LYS A 24 -8.15 1.91 -5.00
N GLN A 25 -8.30 1.02 -5.98
CA GLN A 25 -9.51 0.88 -6.75
C GLN A 25 -10.10 -0.53 -6.58
N GLU A 26 -11.33 -0.59 -6.08
CA GLU A 26 -12.13 -1.80 -5.87
C GLU A 26 -13.48 -1.68 -6.58
N LEU A 27 -13.68 -2.41 -7.69
CA LEU A 27 -14.90 -2.32 -8.50
C LEU A 27 -15.27 -0.86 -8.86
N ASP A 28 -16.21 -0.26 -8.12
CA ASP A 28 -16.73 1.10 -8.30
C ASP A 28 -16.21 2.10 -7.23
N ASP A 29 -15.43 1.64 -6.26
CA ASP A 29 -14.87 2.46 -5.18
C ASP A 29 -13.42 2.82 -5.46
N VAL A 30 -13.08 4.09 -5.28
CA VAL A 30 -11.72 4.61 -5.41
C VAL A 30 -11.39 5.38 -4.15
N ASP A 31 -10.43 4.87 -3.38
CA ASP A 31 -9.88 5.50 -2.20
C ASP A 31 -8.48 6.04 -2.50
N THR A 32 -8.17 7.23 -1.98
CA THR A 32 -6.85 7.86 -2.15
C THR A 32 -6.30 8.27 -0.79
N VAL A 33 -5.16 7.70 -0.45
CA VAL A 33 -4.47 7.93 0.82
C VAL A 33 -3.16 8.63 0.56
N HIS A 34 -2.91 9.73 1.29
CA HIS A 34 -1.60 10.37 1.34
C HIS A 34 -0.88 9.85 2.58
N PHE A 35 0.20 9.10 2.38
CA PHE A 35 0.86 8.37 3.47
C PHE A 35 2.34 8.75 3.55
N SER A 36 2.76 9.36 4.66
CA SER A 36 4.17 9.58 4.98
C SER A 36 4.80 8.24 5.36
N LEU A 37 5.57 7.66 4.44
CA LEU A 37 6.15 6.33 4.57
C LEU A 37 7.44 6.39 5.38
N GLU A 38 7.53 5.63 6.47
CA GLU A 38 8.74 5.53 7.29
C GLU A 38 9.52 4.23 7.01
N SER A 39 8.81 3.10 6.92
CA SER A 39 9.39 1.80 6.61
C SER A 39 8.34 0.83 6.04
N VAL A 40 8.80 -0.25 5.41
CA VAL A 40 7.90 -1.32 4.94
C VAL A 40 8.30 -2.67 5.50
N ASP A 41 7.38 -3.25 6.27
CA ASP A 41 7.46 -4.62 6.76
C ASP A 41 6.68 -5.57 5.84
N TYR A 42 6.97 -6.87 5.96
CA TYR A 42 6.18 -7.92 5.35
C TYR A 42 5.64 -8.81 6.47
N ARG A 43 4.35 -9.12 6.41
CA ARG A 43 3.70 -10.09 7.28
C ARG A 43 3.33 -11.31 6.46
N GLY A 44 3.85 -12.47 6.82
CA GLY A 44 3.44 -13.74 6.25
C GLY A 44 2.11 -14.24 6.84
N ALA A 45 1.34 -14.99 6.06
CA ALA A 45 0.09 -15.61 6.54
C ALA A 45 0.30 -16.57 7.74
N GLU A 46 1.50 -17.13 7.90
CA GLU A 46 1.83 -18.01 9.03
C GLU A 46 2.01 -17.25 10.36
N GLU A 47 2.17 -15.93 10.33
CA GLU A 47 2.38 -15.09 11.51
C GLU A 47 1.07 -14.62 12.16
N VAL A 48 -0.08 -14.95 11.57
CA VAL A 48 -1.41 -14.57 12.04
C VAL A 48 -2.22 -15.80 12.40
N ILE A 49 -2.90 -15.72 13.55
CA ILE A 49 -3.81 -16.78 14.03
C ILE A 49 -5.14 -16.73 13.25
N ASP A 50 -5.43 -15.60 12.62
CA ASP A 50 -6.67 -15.37 11.91
C ASP A 50 -6.53 -15.78 10.44
N ASP A 51 -7.17 -16.89 10.05
CA ASP A 51 -7.16 -17.42 8.68
C ASP A 51 -7.71 -16.43 7.62
N TYR A 52 -8.32 -15.32 8.04
CA TYR A 52 -8.75 -14.24 7.13
C TYR A 52 -7.62 -13.27 6.78
N LEU A 53 -6.53 -13.24 7.55
CA LEU A 53 -5.36 -12.41 7.28
C LEU A 53 -4.34 -13.21 6.47
N GLY A 54 -4.12 -12.77 5.23
CA GLY A 54 -3.09 -13.33 4.37
C GLY A 54 -1.79 -12.52 4.43
N ASP A 55 -0.89 -12.86 3.50
CA ASP A 55 0.32 -12.10 3.24
C ASP A 55 0.00 -10.63 2.94
N ALA A 56 0.74 -9.74 3.58
CA ALA A 56 0.58 -8.30 3.39
C ALA A 56 1.91 -7.56 3.51
N LEU A 57 2.02 -6.45 2.78
CA LEU A 57 3.01 -5.42 3.04
C LEU A 57 2.43 -4.41 4.01
N ILE A 58 3.17 -4.15 5.09
CA ILE A 58 2.76 -3.23 6.14
C ILE A 58 3.62 -1.98 6.00
N LEU A 59 3.02 -0.91 5.50
CA LEU A 59 3.65 0.40 5.40
C LEU A 59 3.51 1.06 6.77
N ARG A 60 4.63 1.33 7.44
CA ARG A 60 4.68 2.06 8.71
C ARG A 60 4.78 3.55 8.43
N GLY A 61 4.02 4.34 9.16
CA GLY A 61 3.97 5.78 8.91
C GLY A 61 2.74 6.45 9.46
N SER A 62 2.46 7.62 8.95
CA SER A 62 1.21 8.35 9.24
C SER A 62 0.62 8.82 7.93
N GLY A 63 -0.69 8.78 7.78
CA GLY A 63 -1.33 9.22 6.56
C GLY A 63 -2.73 9.75 6.79
N ASN A 64 -3.27 10.39 5.76
CA ASN A 64 -4.60 10.96 5.75
C ASN A 64 -5.38 10.39 4.56
N THR A 65 -6.69 10.19 4.74
CA THR A 65 -7.64 9.87 3.67
C THR A 65 -8.81 10.85 3.69
N LEU A 66 -9.58 10.91 2.61
CA LEU A 66 -10.83 11.66 2.56
C LEU A 66 -11.95 10.83 3.20
N ASN A 67 -12.67 11.41 4.16
CA ASN A 67 -13.89 10.80 4.69
C ASN A 67 -15.07 11.02 3.72
N GLY A 68 -16.25 10.46 4.06
CA GLY A 68 -17.47 10.61 3.26
C GLY A 68 -17.99 12.05 3.10
N ASP A 69 -17.50 12.99 3.92
CA ASP A 69 -17.79 14.42 3.84
C ASP A 69 -16.75 15.20 3.01
N GLY A 70 -15.71 14.52 2.50
CA GLY A 70 -14.62 15.11 1.72
C GLY A 70 -13.57 15.84 2.56
N GLU A 71 -13.53 15.60 3.87
CA GLU A 71 -12.50 16.14 4.76
C GLU A 71 -11.31 15.19 4.86
N LEU A 72 -10.09 15.76 4.88
CA LEU A 72 -8.88 15.00 5.17
C LEU A 72 -8.85 14.62 6.65
N VAL A 73 -8.97 13.32 6.92
CA VAL A 73 -8.88 12.75 8.27
C VAL A 73 -7.65 11.86 8.38
N PRO A 74 -6.99 11.82 9.55
CA PRO A 74 -5.87 10.91 9.76
C PRO A 74 -6.35 9.47 9.75
N LEU A 75 -5.49 8.56 9.27
CA LEU A 75 -5.72 7.14 9.39
C LEU A 75 -5.80 6.72 10.86
N PRO A 76 -6.65 5.75 11.20
CA PRO A 76 -6.85 5.30 12.58
C PRO A 76 -5.62 4.57 13.15
N GLN A 77 -4.78 4.01 12.28
CA GLN A 77 -3.56 3.30 12.64
C GLN A 77 -2.34 3.98 12.00
N PRO A 78 -1.17 3.95 12.66
CA PRO A 78 0.09 4.43 12.09
C PRO A 78 0.68 3.40 11.11
N SER A 79 -0.19 2.78 10.31
CA SER A 79 0.19 1.82 9.30
C SER A 79 -0.90 1.69 8.24
N TYR A 80 -0.47 1.41 7.01
CA TYR A 80 -1.33 1.04 5.91
C TYR A 80 -0.96 -0.37 5.44
N GLU A 81 -1.96 -1.21 5.18
CA GLU A 81 -1.76 -2.61 4.79
C GLU A 81 -2.15 -2.82 3.33
N ILE A 82 -1.21 -3.32 2.53
CA ILE A 82 -1.46 -3.78 1.16
C ILE A 82 -1.49 -5.30 1.19
N ALA A 83 -2.67 -5.90 1.03
CA ALA A 83 -2.79 -7.35 0.86
C ALA A 83 -2.08 -7.76 -0.44
N VAL A 84 -1.17 -8.74 -0.37
CA VAL A 84 -0.33 -9.12 -1.54
C VAL A 84 -0.66 -10.48 -2.14
N SER A 85 -1.79 -11.07 -1.73
CA SER A 85 -2.28 -12.30 -2.34
C SER A 85 -2.60 -12.08 -3.82
N GLY A 86 -2.01 -12.92 -4.68
CA GLY A 86 -2.13 -12.82 -6.14
C GLY A 86 -1.49 -11.56 -6.72
N LEU A 87 -0.51 -10.96 -6.04
CA LEU A 87 0.08 -9.70 -6.47
C LEU A 87 0.78 -9.82 -7.83
N GLN A 88 0.31 -9.01 -8.77
CA GLN A 88 0.90 -8.78 -10.07
C GLN A 88 1.42 -7.35 -10.12
N LEU A 89 2.72 -7.20 -10.25
CA LEU A 89 3.37 -5.90 -10.46
C LEU A 89 3.43 -5.64 -11.97
N HIS A 90 2.64 -4.68 -12.45
CA HIS A 90 2.57 -4.33 -13.88
C HIS A 90 3.70 -3.39 -14.28
N SER A 91 3.96 -2.39 -13.44
CA SER A 91 5.03 -1.41 -13.61
C SER A 91 5.56 -0.95 -12.26
N ALA A 92 6.86 -0.69 -12.19
CA ALA A 92 7.52 -0.03 -11.06
C ALA A 92 8.62 0.85 -11.66
N GLU A 93 8.25 2.09 -11.95
CA GLU A 93 9.14 3.15 -12.42
C GLU A 93 9.70 3.94 -11.22
N ALA A 94 10.52 4.97 -11.45
CA ALA A 94 11.17 5.70 -10.36
C ALA A 94 10.16 6.31 -9.37
N ASP A 95 9.10 6.95 -9.87
CA ASP A 95 8.13 7.69 -9.05
C ASP A 95 6.74 7.05 -9.02
N ARG A 96 6.47 6.00 -9.81
CA ARG A 96 5.14 5.39 -9.92
C ARG A 96 5.21 3.88 -10.05
N ALA A 97 4.34 3.18 -9.33
CA ALA A 97 4.14 1.75 -9.44
C ALA A 97 2.66 1.40 -9.62
N GLU A 98 2.37 0.46 -10.51
CA GLU A 98 1.03 -0.07 -10.74
C GLU A 98 1.02 -1.56 -10.45
N LEU A 99 0.13 -1.98 -9.55
CA LEU A 99 -0.01 -3.36 -9.15
C LEU A 99 -1.48 -3.76 -9.04
N GLN A 100 -1.72 -5.05 -9.13
CA GLN A 100 -3.03 -5.64 -8.98
C GLN A 100 -2.93 -6.84 -8.05
N THR A 101 -3.90 -6.98 -7.17
CA THR A 101 -4.05 -8.14 -6.28
C THR A 101 -5.38 -8.81 -6.59
N ASP A 102 -5.67 -9.94 -5.94
CA ASP A 102 -6.99 -10.58 -6.09
C ASP A 102 -8.17 -9.67 -5.68
N ARG A 103 -7.92 -8.67 -4.83
CA ARG A 103 -8.96 -7.80 -4.27
C ARG A 103 -9.08 -6.45 -4.96
N ALA A 104 -7.95 -5.83 -5.33
CA ALA A 104 -7.94 -4.44 -5.76
C ALA A 104 -6.79 -4.14 -6.73
N LYS A 105 -6.94 -3.03 -7.45
CA LYS A 105 -5.83 -2.41 -8.18
C LYS A 105 -5.28 -1.27 -7.35
N TYR A 106 -3.95 -1.14 -7.32
CA TYR A 106 -3.28 -0.04 -6.66
C TYR A 106 -2.41 0.73 -7.65
N THR A 107 -2.46 2.05 -7.55
CA THR A 107 -1.48 2.96 -8.12
C THR A 107 -0.78 3.67 -6.98
N LEU A 108 0.53 3.52 -6.91
CA LEU A 108 1.39 4.14 -5.92
C LEU A 108 2.24 5.20 -6.63
N SER A 109 2.36 6.39 -6.05
CA SER A 109 3.24 7.41 -6.60
C SER A 109 3.92 8.26 -5.54
N PHE A 110 5.18 8.61 -5.77
CA PHE A 110 5.99 9.52 -4.96
C PHE A 110 6.14 10.88 -5.66
N GLY A 111 6.43 11.94 -4.89
CA GLY A 111 6.74 13.27 -5.45
C GLY A 111 5.56 14.10 -5.94
N GLN A 112 4.31 13.64 -5.74
CA GLN A 112 3.11 14.47 -5.88
C GLN A 112 2.81 15.09 -4.50
N ALA A 113 3.19 16.36 -4.30
CA ALA A 113 2.91 17.14 -3.09
C ALA A 113 2.14 18.42 -3.45
#